data_AF-A0A950FAN1-F1
#
_entry.id   AF-A0A950FAN1-F1
#
_cell.length_a   1.000
_cell.length_b   1.000
_cell.length_c   1.000
_cell.angle_alpha   90.00
_cell.angle_beta   90.00
_cell.angle_gamma   90.00
#
_symmetry.space_group_name_H-M   'P 1'
#
loop_
_entity.id
_entity.type
_entity.pdbx_description
1 polymer ?
#
loop_
_entity_poly.entity_id
_entity_poly.type
_entity_poly.pdbx_seq_one_letter_code
_entity_poly.pdbx_strand_id
1 'polypeptide(L)'
;SPKPNGALVRIRPNGQGEIVAEGIYLANGTAIDPKEEAVYVLESTRNDCLRIAIKKDGTWGKPEIYSHGFPALPDGMAFAADGTLFVTLPAFIRDGKMSPAHQIIQVDTNGKWTTLIDDPKGEKLFFPTNCAFGGPGLQDLYFANLEGDHFSRVHTPFRGHPLYHQR
;
A
#
# COMPACT_ATOMS: atom_id res chain seq x y z
N SER A 1 11.48 -13.17 -16.00
CA SER A 1 11.09 -13.28 -14.58
C SER A 1 11.33 -11.97 -13.87
N PRO A 2 10.48 -11.59 -12.90
CA PRO A 2 10.70 -10.41 -12.06
C PRO A 2 12.07 -10.47 -11.38
N LYS A 3 12.73 -9.31 -11.24
CA LYS A 3 14.04 -9.21 -10.58
C LYS A 3 13.92 -8.39 -9.29
N PRO A 4 14.65 -8.74 -8.23
CA PRO A 4 14.68 -7.98 -6.97
C PRO A 4 15.64 -6.79 -7.08
N ASN A 5 15.32 -5.78 -7.89
CA ASN A 5 16.16 -4.61 -8.12
C ASN A 5 15.57 -3.29 -7.62
N GLY A 6 14.46 -3.35 -6.88
CA GLY A 6 13.90 -2.21 -6.17
C GLY A 6 14.58 -1.97 -4.81
N ALA A 7 14.39 -0.77 -4.29
CA ALA A 7 14.92 -0.35 -3.00
C ALA A 7 13.93 0.57 -2.27
N LEU A 8 14.01 0.56 -0.94
CA LEU A 8 13.41 1.58 -0.08
C LEU A 8 14.49 2.60 0.26
N VAL A 9 14.18 3.89 0.08
CA VAL A 9 15.13 4.99 0.33
C VAL A 9 14.55 5.98 1.32
N ARG A 10 15.32 6.35 2.34
CA ARG A 10 15.02 7.48 3.22
C ARG A 10 15.68 8.74 2.67
N ILE A 11 14.92 9.81 2.48
CA ILE A 11 15.45 11.14 2.20
C ILE A 11 15.38 11.99 3.47
N ARG A 12 16.51 12.53 3.92
CA ARG A 12 16.59 13.44 5.07
C ARG A 12 16.13 14.86 4.70
N PRO A 13 15.75 15.71 5.66
CA PRO A 13 15.35 17.10 5.39
C PRO A 13 16.42 17.94 4.68
N ASN A 14 17.69 17.59 4.82
CA ASN A 14 18.81 18.22 4.11
C ASN A 14 19.01 17.70 2.67
N GLY A 15 18.11 16.85 2.16
CA GLY A 15 18.15 16.26 0.83
C GLY A 15 19.01 14.99 0.69
N GLN A 16 19.72 14.56 1.74
CA GLN A 16 20.55 13.36 1.66
C GLN A 16 19.71 12.07 1.64
N GLY A 17 19.98 11.20 0.67
CA GLY A 17 19.35 9.89 0.55
C GLY A 17 20.17 8.76 1.17
N GLU A 18 19.48 7.77 1.73
CA GLU A 18 20.06 6.54 2.27
C GLU A 18 19.19 5.34 1.87
N ILE A 19 19.81 4.32 1.31
CA ILE A 19 19.13 3.05 1.02
C ILE A 19 18.87 2.33 2.35
N VAL A 20 17.60 2.06 2.62
CA VAL A 20 17.10 1.37 3.82
C VAL A 20 17.05 -0.13 3.60
N ALA A 21 16.59 -0.54 2.42
CA ALA A 21 16.48 -1.92 2.01
C ALA A 21 16.62 -2.02 0.49
N GLU A 22 17.17 -3.14 0.02
CA GLU A 22 17.27 -3.49 -1.40
C GLU A 22 16.63 -4.87 -1.62
N GLY A 23 16.59 -5.30 -2.87
CA GLY A 23 16.07 -6.62 -3.20
C GLY A 23 14.55 -6.67 -3.31
N ILE A 24 13.90 -5.51 -3.46
CA ILE A 24 12.44 -5.40 -3.48
C ILE A 24 11.92 -5.65 -4.90
N TYR A 25 10.93 -6.52 -5.04
CA TYR A 25 10.35 -6.94 -6.31
C TYR A 25 9.25 -5.99 -6.78
N LEU A 26 9.61 -5.04 -7.65
CA LEU A 26 8.71 -3.98 -8.13
C LEU A 26 8.09 -3.24 -6.94
N ALA A 27 8.96 -2.55 -6.20
CA ALA A 27 8.59 -1.71 -5.05
C ALA A 27 7.53 -0.69 -5.48
N ASN A 28 6.45 -0.60 -4.72
CA ASN A 28 5.33 0.28 -5.03
C ASN A 28 4.94 1.12 -3.80
N GLY A 29 3.68 1.12 -3.40
CA GLY A 29 3.20 1.86 -2.23
C GLY A 29 4.10 1.66 -1.02
N THR A 30 4.25 2.75 -0.25
CA THR A 30 4.96 2.76 1.03
C THR A 30 4.15 3.52 2.07
N ALA A 31 4.14 3.05 3.32
CA ALA A 31 3.48 3.73 4.43
C ALA A 31 4.21 3.46 5.75
N ILE A 32 4.15 4.42 6.67
CA ILE A 32 4.60 4.26 8.06
C ILE A 32 3.38 3.89 8.90
N ASP A 33 3.53 2.93 9.80
CA ASP A 33 2.42 2.52 10.66
C ASP A 33 2.04 3.59 11.69
N PRO A 34 0.84 3.52 12.30
CA PRO A 34 0.39 4.55 13.23
C PRO A 34 1.26 4.75 14.48
N LYS A 35 2.07 3.76 14.85
CA LYS A 35 3.01 3.83 15.98
C LYS A 35 4.39 4.35 15.59
N GLU A 36 4.65 4.54 14.29
CA GLU A 36 5.95 4.92 13.74
C GLU A 36 7.09 3.96 14.09
N GLU A 37 6.75 2.67 14.20
CA GLU A 37 7.67 1.60 14.56
C GLU A 37 8.15 0.82 13.33
N ALA A 38 7.49 0.96 12.17
CA ALA A 38 7.88 0.31 10.93
C ALA A 38 7.44 1.04 9.66
N VAL A 39 8.21 0.83 8.59
CA VAL A 39 7.83 1.17 7.21
C VAL A 39 7.33 -0.09 6.52
N TYR A 40 6.25 0.04 5.77
CA TYR A 40 5.65 -0.98 4.94
C TYR A 40 5.90 -0.67 3.48
N VAL A 41 6.16 -1.70 2.67
CA VAL A 41 6.41 -1.58 1.23
C VAL A 41 5.72 -2.71 0.49
N LEU A 42 4.99 -2.41 -0.57
CA LEU A 42 4.36 -3.41 -1.41
C LEU A 42 5.33 -3.95 -2.45
N GLU A 43 5.33 -5.27 -2.62
CA GLU A 43 6.03 -5.96 -3.69
C GLU A 43 5.02 -6.43 -4.75
N SER A 44 4.80 -5.60 -5.77
CA SER A 44 3.76 -5.85 -6.76
C SER A 44 3.90 -7.20 -7.43
N THR A 45 5.11 -7.60 -7.84
CA THR A 45 5.30 -8.88 -8.54
C THR A 45 5.41 -10.11 -7.64
N ARG A 46 5.38 -9.91 -6.32
CA ARG A 46 5.32 -10.99 -5.32
C ARG A 46 3.93 -11.15 -4.72
N ASN A 47 3.04 -10.18 -4.93
CA ASN A 47 1.74 -10.08 -4.28
C ASN A 47 1.86 -10.05 -2.75
N ASP A 48 2.92 -9.40 -2.24
CA ASP A 48 3.28 -9.40 -0.82
C ASP A 48 3.40 -7.95 -0.30
N CYS A 49 3.31 -7.81 1.02
CA CYS A 49 3.60 -6.60 1.76
C CYS A 49 4.74 -6.87 2.72
N LEU A 50 5.84 -6.12 2.56
CA LEU A 50 6.99 -6.16 3.45
C LEU A 50 6.81 -5.18 4.61
N ARG A 51 7.41 -5.52 5.74
CA ARG A 51 7.60 -4.67 6.91
C ARG A 51 9.09 -4.52 7.20
N ILE A 52 9.52 -3.30 7.51
CA ILE A 52 10.88 -2.97 7.91
C ILE A 52 10.81 -2.18 9.20
N ALA A 53 11.30 -2.75 10.30
CA ALA A 53 11.29 -2.07 11.59
C ALA A 53 12.16 -0.80 11.60
N ILE A 54 11.66 0.26 12.23
CA ILE A 54 12.40 1.47 12.58
C ILE A 54 12.93 1.27 13.99
N LYS A 55 14.25 1.17 14.15
CA LYS A 55 14.86 0.95 15.47
C LYS A 55 15.16 2.28 16.14
N LYS A 56 15.10 2.29 17.48
CA LYS A 56 15.36 3.48 18.30
C LYS A 56 16.78 4.02 18.18
N ASP A 57 17.74 3.19 17.77
CA ASP A 57 19.12 3.58 17.50
C ASP A 57 19.30 4.26 16.13
N GLY A 58 18.21 4.47 15.38
CA GLY A 58 18.22 5.09 14.06
C GLY A 58 18.53 4.13 12.90
N THR A 59 18.76 2.85 13.20
CA THR A 59 18.98 1.79 12.20
C THR A 59 17.67 1.13 11.77
N TRP A 60 17.76 0.25 10.77
CA TRP A 60 16.60 -0.43 10.19
C TRP A 60 16.63 -1.93 10.48
N GLY A 61 15.45 -2.53 10.56
CA GLY A 61 15.26 -3.97 10.52
C GLY A 61 15.62 -4.55 9.15
N LYS A 62 15.69 -5.89 9.07
CA LYS A 62 15.67 -6.56 7.77
C LYS A 62 14.22 -6.58 7.26
N PRO A 63 13.98 -6.56 5.93
CA PRO A 63 12.66 -6.79 5.40
C PRO A 63 12.11 -8.15 5.81
N GLU A 64 10.87 -8.16 6.28
CA GLU A 64 10.09 -9.36 6.60
C GLU A 64 8.74 -9.29 5.91
N ILE A 65 8.18 -10.45 5.54
CA ILE A 65 6.84 -10.52 4.95
C ILE A 65 5.83 -10.29 6.07
N TYR A 66 5.06 -9.21 5.97
CA TYR A 66 3.97 -8.90 6.88
C TYR A 66 2.65 -9.54 6.45
N SER A 67 2.34 -9.45 5.17
CA SER A 67 1.17 -10.05 4.56
C SER A 67 1.55 -10.56 3.18
N HIS A 68 0.89 -11.63 2.71
CA HIS A 68 1.32 -12.33 1.52
C HIS A 68 0.16 -12.91 0.72
N GLY A 69 0.46 -13.22 -0.55
CA GLY A 69 -0.47 -13.94 -1.43
C GLY A 69 -1.74 -13.14 -1.73
N PHE A 70 -1.60 -11.83 -1.95
CA PHE A 70 -2.72 -11.01 -2.43
C PHE A 70 -3.27 -11.56 -3.76
N PRO A 71 -4.58 -11.40 -4.04
CA PRO A 71 -5.21 -12.00 -5.21
C PRO A 71 -4.80 -11.33 -6.53
N ALA A 72 -4.14 -10.17 -6.47
CA ALA A 72 -3.68 -9.37 -7.60
C ALA A 72 -2.45 -8.54 -7.18
N LEU A 73 -1.84 -7.84 -8.14
CA LEU A 73 -0.66 -7.00 -7.92
C LEU A 73 -1.01 -5.86 -6.95
N PRO A 74 -0.35 -5.72 -5.79
CA PRO A 74 -0.55 -4.56 -4.93
C PRO A 74 0.13 -3.31 -5.51
N ASP A 75 -0.50 -2.15 -5.34
CA ASP A 75 0.01 -0.87 -5.84
C ASP A 75 0.15 0.15 -4.69
N GLY A 76 -0.87 0.95 -4.40
CA GLY A 76 -0.87 1.92 -3.30
C GLY A 76 -1.48 1.37 -2.01
N MET A 77 -1.24 2.09 -0.91
CA MET A 77 -1.76 1.72 0.41
C MET A 77 -1.95 2.90 1.36
N ALA A 78 -2.81 2.71 2.38
CA ALA A 78 -3.02 3.67 3.46
C ALA A 78 -3.38 2.98 4.77
N PHE A 79 -2.82 3.45 5.89
CA PHE A 79 -3.20 2.99 7.22
C PHE A 79 -4.42 3.74 7.76
N ALA A 80 -5.30 3.00 8.44
CA ALA A 80 -6.17 3.55 9.45
C ALA A 80 -5.43 3.70 10.79
N ALA A 81 -5.96 4.55 11.67
CA ALA A 81 -5.38 4.86 12.97
C ALA A 81 -5.34 3.66 13.93
N ASP A 82 -6.17 2.64 13.70
CA ASP A 82 -6.17 1.39 14.47
C ASP A 82 -5.13 0.36 13.99
N GLY A 83 -4.40 0.67 12.91
CA GLY A 83 -3.40 -0.21 12.30
C GLY A 83 -3.92 -1.08 11.16
N THR A 84 -5.21 -0.98 10.79
CA THR A 84 -5.74 -1.64 9.58
C THR A 84 -5.11 -1.01 8.34
N LEU A 85 -4.59 -1.83 7.43
CA LEU A 85 -3.96 -1.37 6.19
C LEU A 85 -4.89 -1.60 5.01
N PHE A 86 -5.11 -0.59 4.18
CA PHE A 86 -5.87 -0.70 2.93
C PHE A 86 -4.90 -0.74 1.76
N VAL A 87 -5.13 -1.62 0.79
CA VAL A 87 -4.25 -1.80 -0.36
C VAL A 87 -5.08 -1.83 -1.65
N THR A 88 -4.62 -1.11 -2.67
CA THR A 88 -5.23 -1.15 -4.00
C THR A 88 -4.63 -2.26 -4.85
N LEU A 89 -5.48 -2.98 -5.58
CA LEU A 89 -5.10 -4.05 -6.48
C LEU A 89 -5.61 -3.74 -7.90
N PRO A 90 -4.83 -3.03 -8.73
CA PRO A 90 -5.29 -2.61 -10.04
C PRO A 90 -5.47 -3.79 -11.01
N ALA A 91 -4.57 -4.78 -10.98
CA ALA A 91 -4.47 -5.79 -12.02
C ALA A 91 -3.80 -7.09 -11.55
N PHE A 92 -3.99 -8.18 -12.29
CA PHE A 92 -3.18 -9.40 -12.20
C PHE A 92 -2.48 -9.68 -13.53
N ILE A 93 -1.41 -10.48 -13.49
CA ILE A 93 -0.75 -10.98 -14.71
C ILE A 93 -1.26 -12.40 -15.02
N ARG A 94 -1.85 -12.59 -16.21
CA ARG A 94 -2.19 -13.90 -16.77
C ARG A 94 -1.55 -14.04 -18.14
N ASP A 95 -0.84 -15.14 -18.35
CA ASP A 95 -0.16 -15.44 -19.62
C ASP A 95 0.74 -14.30 -20.14
N GLY A 96 1.41 -13.61 -19.21
CA GLY A 96 2.28 -12.47 -19.52
C GLY A 96 1.54 -11.18 -19.88
N LYS A 97 0.21 -11.16 -19.80
CA LYS A 97 -0.62 -9.97 -20.04
C LYS A 97 -1.21 -9.46 -18.73
N MET A 98 -1.25 -8.14 -18.62
CA MET A 98 -1.96 -7.48 -17.54
C MET A 98 -3.45 -7.53 -17.81
N SER A 99 -4.23 -7.83 -16.79
CA SER A 99 -5.69 -7.83 -16.83
C SER A 99 -6.23 -7.15 -15.57
N PRO A 100 -7.29 -6.34 -15.68
CA PRO A 100 -7.81 -5.60 -14.56
C PRO A 100 -8.30 -6.53 -13.43
N ALA A 101 -8.00 -6.14 -12.20
CA ALA A 101 -8.52 -6.76 -10.99
C ALA A 101 -9.59 -5.89 -10.33
N HIS A 102 -9.39 -4.56 -10.32
CA HIS A 102 -10.36 -3.58 -9.78
C HIS A 102 -10.78 -3.88 -8.33
N GLN A 103 -9.79 -4.20 -7.49
CA GLN A 103 -10.02 -4.66 -6.13
C GLN A 103 -9.35 -3.73 -5.11
N ILE A 104 -9.98 -3.65 -3.95
CA ILE A 104 -9.42 -3.06 -2.73
C ILE A 104 -9.46 -4.13 -1.65
N ILE A 105 -8.36 -4.36 -0.96
CA ILE A 105 -8.29 -5.24 0.20
C ILE A 105 -8.01 -4.44 1.47
N GLN A 106 -8.38 -5.00 2.61
CA GLN A 106 -7.95 -4.56 3.92
C GLN A 106 -7.12 -5.67 4.58
N VAL A 107 -6.06 -5.30 5.30
CA VAL A 107 -5.17 -6.18 6.04
C VAL A 107 -5.29 -5.84 7.51
N ASP A 108 -5.64 -6.81 8.33
CA ASP A 108 -5.72 -6.65 9.78
C ASP A 108 -4.32 -6.54 10.41
N THR A 109 -4.26 -6.21 11.70
CA THR A 109 -3.00 -6.01 12.43
C THR A 109 -2.13 -7.27 12.53
N ASN A 110 -2.68 -8.46 12.25
CA ASN A 110 -1.95 -9.72 12.21
C ASN A 110 -1.45 -10.08 10.80
N GLY A 111 -1.62 -9.18 9.83
CA GLY A 111 -1.20 -9.40 8.45
C GLY A 111 -2.17 -10.23 7.62
N LYS A 112 -3.39 -10.52 8.12
CA LYS A 112 -4.39 -11.27 7.35
C LYS A 112 -5.25 -10.32 6.53
N TRP A 113 -5.35 -10.58 5.23
CA TRP A 113 -6.15 -9.75 4.34
C TRP A 113 -7.55 -10.33 4.08
N THR A 114 -8.49 -9.43 3.76
CA THR A 114 -9.82 -9.73 3.23
C THR A 114 -10.17 -8.73 2.14
N THR A 115 -11.01 -9.15 1.19
CA THR A 115 -11.51 -8.24 0.14
C THR A 115 -12.50 -7.26 0.74
N LEU A 116 -12.26 -5.96 0.50
CA LEU A 116 -13.17 -4.88 0.88
C LEU A 116 -14.08 -4.49 -0.28
N ILE A 117 -13.51 -4.33 -1.47
CA ILE A 117 -14.23 -4.00 -2.70
C ILE A 117 -13.77 -4.96 -3.80
N ASP A 118 -14.74 -5.55 -4.49
CA ASP A 118 -14.54 -6.36 -5.70
C ASP A 118 -15.46 -5.81 -6.80
N ASP A 119 -14.87 -5.15 -7.80
CA ASP A 119 -15.59 -4.54 -8.92
C ASP A 119 -15.09 -5.11 -10.27
N PRO A 120 -15.33 -6.40 -10.56
CA PRO A 120 -14.75 -7.07 -11.73
C PRO A 120 -15.20 -6.47 -13.07
N LYS A 121 -16.27 -5.66 -13.08
CA LYS A 121 -16.76 -4.96 -14.27
C LYS A 121 -16.15 -3.58 -14.46
N GLY A 122 -15.49 -3.04 -13.43
CA GLY A 122 -14.89 -1.72 -13.44
C GLY A 122 -15.90 -0.58 -13.57
N GLU A 123 -17.10 -0.75 -13.00
CA GLU A 123 -18.16 0.27 -13.08
C GLU A 123 -17.91 1.45 -12.12
N LYS A 124 -17.10 1.22 -11.07
CA LYS A 124 -16.78 2.18 -9.99
C LYS A 124 -15.28 2.33 -9.78
N LEU A 125 -14.50 1.28 -9.98
CA LEU A 125 -13.04 1.30 -9.92
C LEU A 125 -12.48 1.01 -11.31
N PHE A 126 -11.46 1.75 -11.73
CA PHE A 126 -10.89 1.52 -13.05
C PHE A 126 -9.36 1.60 -13.01
N PHE A 127 -8.75 0.43 -12.78
CA PHE A 127 -7.34 0.27 -12.42
C PHE A 127 -6.95 1.13 -11.20
N PRO A 128 -7.46 0.83 -9.98
CA PRO A 128 -7.14 1.61 -8.79
C PRO A 128 -5.66 1.46 -8.42
N THR A 129 -4.89 2.55 -8.49
CA THR A 129 -3.43 2.53 -8.25
C THR A 129 -3.03 3.08 -6.89
N ASN A 130 -3.87 3.91 -6.27
CA ASN A 130 -3.54 4.43 -4.95
C ASN A 130 -4.78 4.72 -4.11
N CYS A 131 -4.62 4.78 -2.80
CA CYS A 131 -5.66 5.17 -1.86
C CYS A 131 -5.16 6.11 -0.78
N ALA A 132 -6.05 6.95 -0.25
CA ALA A 132 -5.73 7.87 0.83
C ALA A 132 -6.99 8.19 1.65
N PHE A 133 -6.82 8.32 2.96
CA PHE A 133 -7.88 8.82 3.83
C PHE A 133 -8.00 10.34 3.76
N GLY A 134 -9.23 10.84 3.84
CA GLY A 134 -9.54 12.27 3.85
C GLY A 134 -10.98 12.53 4.31
N GLY A 135 -11.50 13.69 3.91
CA GLY A 135 -12.86 14.10 4.27
C GLY A 135 -13.04 14.41 5.77
N PRO A 136 -14.26 14.77 6.19
CA PRO A 136 -14.58 15.03 7.59
C PRO A 136 -14.23 13.82 8.47
N GLY A 137 -13.48 14.08 9.55
CA GLY A 137 -13.07 13.04 10.49
C GLY A 137 -12.03 12.04 9.97
N LEU A 138 -11.47 12.22 8.77
CA LEU A 138 -10.59 11.26 8.08
C LEU A 138 -11.25 9.90 7.84
N GLN A 139 -12.56 9.86 7.59
CA GLN A 139 -13.32 8.61 7.45
C GLN A 139 -13.66 8.25 6.00
N ASP A 140 -13.28 9.09 5.04
CA ASP A 140 -13.46 8.80 3.64
C ASP A 140 -12.16 8.23 3.06
N LEU A 141 -12.23 7.03 2.49
CA LEU A 141 -11.14 6.43 1.74
C LEU A 141 -11.34 6.75 0.24
N TYR A 142 -10.41 7.51 -0.31
CA TYR A 142 -10.37 7.88 -1.73
C TYR A 142 -9.48 6.92 -2.50
N PHE A 143 -9.80 6.71 -3.78
CA PHE A 143 -9.05 5.86 -4.71
C PHE A 143 -8.72 6.63 -5.99
N ALA A 144 -7.46 6.59 -6.40
CA ALA A 144 -7.02 7.07 -7.71
C ALA A 144 -7.12 5.92 -8.72
N ASN A 145 -7.73 6.19 -9.87
CA ASN A 145 -7.94 5.24 -10.96
C ASN A 145 -7.03 5.60 -12.13
N LEU A 146 -6.21 4.67 -12.62
CA LEU A 146 -5.25 4.92 -13.70
C LEU A 146 -5.91 5.18 -15.04
N GLU A 147 -6.94 4.39 -15.37
CA GLU A 147 -7.65 4.50 -16.65
C GLU A 147 -8.97 5.24 -16.52
N GLY A 148 -9.35 5.62 -15.29
CA GLY A 148 -10.57 6.38 -15.00
C GLY A 148 -10.35 7.90 -15.11
N ASP A 149 -11.45 8.61 -15.31
CA ASP A 149 -11.53 10.08 -15.32
C ASP A 149 -11.99 10.67 -13.97
N HIS A 150 -12.01 9.84 -12.93
CA HIS A 150 -12.56 10.16 -11.62
C HIS A 150 -11.76 9.55 -10.47
N PHE A 151 -11.87 10.17 -9.30
CA PHE A 151 -11.54 9.52 -8.04
C PHE A 151 -12.79 8.83 -7.51
N SER A 152 -12.62 7.61 -7.01
CA SER A 152 -13.68 6.89 -6.31
C SER A 152 -13.55 7.14 -4.82
N ARG A 153 -14.66 7.10 -4.08
CA ARG A 153 -14.67 7.34 -2.63
C ARG A 153 -15.63 6.37 -1.96
N VAL A 154 -15.22 5.85 -0.82
CA VAL A 154 -16.09 5.13 0.10
C VAL A 154 -15.99 5.74 1.50
N HIS A 155 -17.13 5.92 2.15
CA HIS A 155 -17.16 6.27 3.55
C HIS A 155 -16.92 5.01 4.38
N THR A 156 -16.02 5.07 5.35
CA THR A 156 -15.59 3.91 6.13
C THR A 156 -15.86 4.13 7.62
N PRO A 157 -16.07 3.06 8.40
CA PRO A 157 -16.09 3.17 9.86
C PRO A 157 -14.70 3.42 10.46
N PHE A 158 -13.64 3.32 9.64
CA PHE A 158 -12.26 3.53 10.06
C PHE A 158 -11.90 5.01 10.00
N ARG A 159 -11.10 5.44 10.96
CA ARG A 159 -10.43 6.74 10.89
C ARG A 159 -9.05 6.54 10.29
N GLY A 160 -8.72 7.31 9.25
CA GLY A 160 -7.39 7.32 8.65
C GLY A 160 -6.30 7.72 9.63
N HIS A 161 -5.11 7.14 9.46
CA HIS A 161 -3.91 7.58 10.15
C HIS A 161 -3.49 8.97 9.63
N PRO A 162 -3.41 10.02 10.47
CA PRO A 162 -2.98 11.34 10.03
C PRO A 162 -1.53 11.32 9.54
N LEU A 163 -1.32 11.75 8.30
CA LEU A 163 0.01 11.94 7.73
C LEU A 163 0.70 13.14 8.39
N TYR A 164 2.03 13.23 8.27
CA TYR A 164 2.83 14.24 8.96
C TYR A 164 2.33 15.69 8.79
N HIS A 165 1.83 16.06 7.60
CA HIS A 165 1.32 17.41 7.32
C HIS A 165 -0.07 17.71 7.95
N GLN A 166 -0.72 16.71 8.54
CA GLN A 166 -2.06 16.78 9.14
C GLN A 166 -2.02 16.77 10.67
N ARG A 167 -0.83 16.80 11.25
CA ARG A 167 -0.58 16.76 12.70
C ARG A 167 -0.29 18.15 13.26
#